data_AF-A0A351LBG3-F1
#
_entry.id   AF-A0A351LBG3-F1
#
_cell.length_a   1.000
_cell.length_b   1.000
_cell.length_c   1.000
_cell.angle_alpha   90.00
_cell.angle_beta   90.00
_cell.angle_gamma   90.00
#
_symmetry.space_group_name_H-M   'P 1'
#
loop_
_entity.id
_entity.type
_entity.pdbx_description
1 polymer ?
#
loop_
_entity_poly.entity_id
_entity_poly.type
_entity_poly.pdbx_seq_one_letter_code
_entity_poly.pdbx_strand_id
1 'polypeptide(L)'
;MSLIFLLNLDLDQIPIIWLGVGFVLQTFLYTGLFITAHDAMHGVVYPKNPRINNFVGTVALLVYGLFSYKELLRKHHLHHRFPSSEKDPDFHDLKHKDFFSWYLYFMKNYWSWTRLMGLGLIFIILHFALQIPIANMALFWIIPSILSSVQLFYFGTFLTHQEPKGGYTNPHRAESTSFPVLWSFITCYHFGYHEEHHLYPNVPWWKLPEVRKQNNC
;
A
#
# COMPACT_ATOMS: atom_id res chain seq x y z
N MET A 1 3.70 10.20 -16.49
CA MET A 1 3.13 11.48 -16.04
C MET A 1 3.64 11.76 -14.63
N SER A 2 4.35 12.86 -14.39
CA SER A 2 4.84 13.17 -13.03
C SER A 2 3.74 13.86 -12.20
N LEU A 3 3.75 13.69 -10.87
CA LEU A 3 2.81 14.38 -9.98
C LEU A 3 2.93 15.91 -10.11
N ILE A 4 4.15 16.43 -10.23
CA ILE A 4 4.40 17.87 -10.42
C ILE A 4 3.67 18.39 -11.67
N PHE A 5 3.73 17.65 -12.78
CA PHE A 5 3.02 18.04 -14.00
C PHE A 5 1.50 18.09 -13.76
N LEU A 6 0.93 17.03 -13.16
CA LEU A 6 -0.50 16.96 -12.88
C LEU A 6 -0.99 18.07 -11.95
N LEU A 7 -0.18 18.44 -10.94
CA LEU A 7 -0.52 19.52 -10.01
C LEU A 7 -0.59 20.90 -10.68
N ASN A 8 0.09 21.09 -11.82
CA ASN A 8 0.13 22.36 -12.55
C ASN A 8 -0.80 22.40 -13.78
N LEU A 9 -1.65 21.39 -13.98
CA LEU A 9 -2.59 21.39 -15.10
C LEU A 9 -3.71 22.41 -14.92
N ASP A 10 -4.06 23.08 -16.01
CA ASP A 10 -5.35 23.78 -16.11
C ASP A 10 -6.45 22.75 -16.38
N LEU A 11 -7.24 22.42 -15.35
CA LEU A 11 -8.24 21.34 -15.43
C LEU A 11 -9.34 21.61 -16.45
N ASP A 12 -9.66 22.87 -16.72
CA ASP A 12 -10.75 23.26 -17.63
C ASP A 12 -10.40 22.97 -19.11
N GLN A 13 -9.11 22.86 -19.41
CA GLN A 13 -8.61 22.58 -20.75
C GLN A 13 -8.42 21.08 -21.02
N ILE A 14 -8.52 20.23 -19.99
CA ILE A 14 -8.24 18.80 -20.10
C ILE A 14 -9.55 18.01 -20.16
N PRO A 15 -9.77 17.20 -21.21
CA PRO A 15 -10.92 16.32 -21.27
C PRO A 15 -11.02 15.42 -20.03
N ILE A 16 -12.23 15.25 -19.49
CA ILE A 16 -12.49 14.51 -18.25
C ILE A 16 -11.91 13.09 -18.24
N ILE A 17 -11.83 12.44 -19.41
CA ILE A 17 -11.23 11.12 -19.56
C ILE A 17 -9.75 11.11 -19.16
N TRP A 18 -8.99 12.14 -19.52
CA TRP A 18 -7.57 12.24 -19.21
C TRP A 18 -7.34 12.62 -17.75
N LEU A 19 -8.25 13.39 -17.15
CA LEU A 19 -8.28 13.62 -15.70
C LEU A 19 -8.49 12.30 -14.94
N GLY A 20 -9.45 11.49 -15.40
CA GLY A 20 -9.71 10.16 -14.85
C GLY A 20 -8.51 9.21 -14.99
N VAL A 21 -7.84 9.20 -16.15
CA VAL A 21 -6.61 8.41 -16.35
C VAL A 21 -5.51 8.87 -15.41
N GLY A 22 -5.29 10.19 -15.28
CA GLY A 22 -4.30 10.76 -14.35
C GLY A 22 -4.59 10.38 -12.90
N PHE A 23 -5.87 10.43 -12.50
CA PHE A 23 -6.35 10.04 -11.18
C PHE A 23 -6.07 8.57 -10.87
N VAL A 24 -6.52 7.65 -11.74
CA VAL A 24 -6.34 6.20 -11.57
C VAL A 24 -4.85 5.84 -11.56
N LEU A 25 -4.07 6.45 -12.47
CA LEU A 25 -2.64 6.24 -12.52
C LEU A 25 -1.95 6.73 -11.24
N GLN A 26 -2.36 7.87 -10.67
CA GLN A 26 -1.81 8.33 -9.40
C GLN A 26 -2.12 7.35 -8.28
N THR A 27 -3.36 6.87 -8.15
CA THR A 27 -3.72 5.88 -7.13
C THR A 27 -2.85 4.63 -7.25
N PHE A 28 -2.69 4.11 -8.48
CA PHE A 28 -1.85 2.95 -8.76
C PHE A 28 -0.36 3.17 -8.44
N LEU A 29 0.17 4.37 -8.73
CA LEU A 29 1.55 4.72 -8.40
C LEU A 29 1.77 4.91 -6.89
N TYR A 30 0.79 5.47 -6.18
CA TYR A 30 0.81 5.55 -4.72
C TYR A 30 0.83 4.17 -4.07
N THR A 31 0.00 3.23 -4.56
CA THR A 31 0.09 1.82 -4.15
C THR A 31 1.50 1.28 -4.41
N GLY A 32 2.07 1.55 -5.58
CA GLY A 32 3.43 1.13 -5.94
C GLY A 32 4.54 1.69 -5.02
N LEU A 33 4.39 2.92 -4.52
CA LEU A 33 5.31 3.49 -3.53
C LEU A 33 5.32 2.65 -2.25
N PHE A 34 4.13 2.27 -1.75
CA PHE A 34 4.04 1.44 -0.55
C PHE A 34 4.59 0.03 -0.79
N ILE A 35 4.27 -0.59 -1.93
CA ILE A 35 4.81 -1.90 -2.31
C ILE A 35 6.34 -1.86 -2.41
N THR A 36 6.91 -0.79 -2.97
CA THR A 36 8.37 -0.58 -2.99
C THR A 36 8.96 -0.49 -1.59
N ALA A 37 8.28 0.22 -0.67
CA ALA A 37 8.71 0.30 0.72
C ALA A 37 8.62 -1.05 1.44
N HIS A 38 7.56 -1.81 1.18
CA HIS A 38 7.38 -3.16 1.70
C HIS A 38 8.50 -4.10 1.23
N ASP A 39 8.83 -4.10 -0.06
CA ASP A 39 9.92 -4.91 -0.61
C ASP A 39 11.28 -4.49 0.00
N ALA A 40 11.46 -3.20 0.28
CA ALA A 40 12.61 -2.74 1.05
C ALA A 40 12.62 -3.29 2.49
N MET A 41 11.46 -3.45 3.15
CA MET A 41 11.38 -4.04 4.49
C MET A 41 11.85 -5.50 4.52
N HIS A 42 11.61 -6.25 3.43
CA HIS A 42 12.15 -7.61 3.25
C HIS A 42 13.59 -7.65 2.72
N GLY A 43 14.17 -6.50 2.41
CA GLY A 43 15.54 -6.41 1.89
C GLY A 43 15.69 -6.82 0.42
N VAL A 44 14.59 -6.96 -0.34
CA VAL A 44 14.61 -7.51 -1.70
C VAL A 44 14.94 -6.47 -2.77
N VAL A 45 14.81 -5.18 -2.48
CA VAL A 45 15.17 -4.09 -3.41
C VAL A 45 16.66 -4.16 -3.76
N TYR A 46 17.52 -4.37 -2.76
CA TYR A 46 18.94 -4.58 -2.99
C TYR A 46 19.55 -5.54 -1.95
N PRO A 47 19.48 -6.87 -2.17
CA PRO A 47 19.86 -7.88 -1.17
C PRO A 47 21.28 -7.77 -0.64
N LYS A 48 22.20 -7.19 -1.42
CA LYS A 48 23.62 -7.05 -1.06
C LYS A 48 23.89 -5.96 -0.03
N ASN A 49 22.97 -5.01 0.19
CA ASN A 49 23.19 -3.91 1.13
C ASN A 49 21.89 -3.45 1.81
N PRO A 50 21.68 -3.77 3.10
CA PRO A 50 20.47 -3.39 3.83
C PRO A 50 20.31 -1.86 3.97
N ARG A 51 21.40 -1.08 3.90
CA ARG A 51 21.31 0.39 3.96
C ARG A 51 20.59 0.97 2.74
N ILE A 52 20.77 0.36 1.56
CA ILE A 52 20.08 0.79 0.34
C ILE A 52 18.60 0.50 0.45
N ASN A 53 18.21 -0.67 0.93
CA ASN A 53 16.81 -0.99 1.21
C ASN A 53 16.19 0.02 2.17
N ASN A 54 16.83 0.26 3.32
CA ASN A 54 16.34 1.22 4.32
C ASN A 54 16.19 2.63 3.74
N PHE A 55 17.13 3.07 2.90
CA PHE A 55 17.03 4.35 2.22
C PHE A 55 15.85 4.40 1.24
N VAL A 56 15.74 3.42 0.35
CA VAL A 56 14.65 3.35 -0.63
C VAL A 56 13.29 3.29 0.06
N GLY A 57 13.14 2.43 1.06
CA GLY A 57 11.89 2.32 1.81
C GLY A 57 11.56 3.59 2.61
N THR A 58 12.56 4.28 3.15
CA THR A 58 12.36 5.57 3.81
C THR A 58 11.89 6.63 2.83
N VAL A 59 12.54 6.77 1.67
CA VAL A 59 12.14 7.73 0.64
C VAL A 59 10.73 7.42 0.13
N ALA A 60 10.44 6.16 -0.17
CA ALA A 60 9.13 5.72 -0.65
C ALA A 60 8.01 6.05 0.34
N LEU A 61 8.21 5.78 1.64
CA LEU A 61 7.22 6.11 2.68
C LEU A 61 7.10 7.59 2.99
N LEU A 62 8.19 8.35 2.86
CA LEU A 62 8.16 9.80 2.98
C LEU A 62 7.28 10.40 1.86
N VAL A 63 7.48 9.97 0.62
CA VAL A 63 6.69 10.43 -0.54
C VAL A 63 5.25 9.94 -0.46
N TYR A 64 5.03 8.70 0.00
CA TYR A 64 3.70 8.11 0.13
C TYR A 64 2.82 8.90 1.11
N GLY A 65 3.38 9.36 2.23
CA GLY A 65 2.61 10.15 3.19
C GLY A 65 3.34 10.54 4.46
N LEU A 66 4.66 10.74 4.42
CA LEU A 66 5.50 11.03 5.59
C LEU A 66 5.48 9.92 6.66
N PHE A 67 5.39 8.67 6.22
CA PHE A 67 5.40 7.52 7.13
C PHE A 67 6.81 7.19 7.63
N SER A 68 6.90 6.73 8.88
CA SER A 68 8.17 6.26 9.47
C SER A 68 8.49 4.84 9.02
N TYR A 69 9.57 4.67 8.27
CA TYR A 69 10.04 3.36 7.83
C TYR A 69 10.35 2.42 8.99
N LYS A 70 10.99 2.91 10.05
CA LYS A 70 11.33 2.09 11.23
C LYS A 70 10.08 1.51 11.89
N GLU A 71 9.03 2.32 12.04
CA GLU A 71 7.80 1.89 12.71
C GLU A 71 7.00 0.93 11.84
N LEU A 72 6.90 1.20 10.53
CA LEU A 72 6.25 0.28 9.60
C LEU A 72 7.01 -1.04 9.47
N LEU A 73 8.34 -1.03 9.38
CA LEU A 73 9.15 -2.26 9.40
C LEU A 73 8.87 -3.11 10.65
N ARG A 74 8.79 -2.47 11.82
CA ARG A 74 8.46 -3.16 13.08
C ARG A 74 7.08 -3.82 13.02
N LYS A 75 6.07 -3.08 12.57
CA LYS A 75 4.69 -3.57 12.45
C LYS A 75 4.56 -4.68 11.41
N HIS A 76 5.21 -4.51 10.28
CA HIS A 76 5.30 -5.49 9.22
C HIS A 76 5.90 -6.82 9.70
N HIS A 77 6.97 -6.77 10.50
CA HIS A 77 7.50 -7.99 11.14
C HIS A 77 6.52 -8.61 12.15
N LEU A 78 5.73 -7.81 12.87
CA LEU A 78 4.70 -8.35 13.77
C LEU A 78 3.60 -9.07 12.99
N HIS A 79 3.17 -8.49 11.88
CA HIS A 79 2.20 -9.08 10.96
C HIS A 79 2.68 -10.46 10.46
N HIS A 80 3.90 -10.54 9.91
CA HIS A 80 4.47 -11.82 9.46
C HIS A 80 4.68 -12.85 10.58
N ARG A 81 5.00 -12.40 11.80
CA ARG A 81 5.32 -13.30 12.93
C ARG A 81 4.10 -13.80 13.68
N PHE A 82 3.06 -12.99 13.77
CA PHE A 82 1.86 -13.28 14.54
C PHE A 82 0.58 -13.03 13.72
N PRO A 83 0.49 -13.55 12.48
CA PRO A 83 -0.59 -13.21 11.57
C PRO A 83 -1.95 -13.57 12.16
N SER A 84 -2.96 -12.77 11.84
CA SER A 84 -4.35 -12.97 12.26
C SER A 84 -4.50 -13.23 13.77
N SER A 85 -3.82 -12.43 14.59
CA SER A 85 -3.83 -12.50 16.06
C SER A 85 -3.90 -11.11 16.69
N GLU A 86 -4.08 -11.02 18.01
CA GLU A 86 -4.08 -9.75 18.75
C GLU A 86 -2.77 -8.94 18.61
N LYS A 87 -1.67 -9.60 18.24
CA LYS A 87 -0.37 -8.95 18.06
C LYS A 87 -0.15 -8.47 16.62
N ASP A 88 -1.00 -8.86 15.69
CA ASP A 88 -0.96 -8.42 14.31
C ASP A 88 -1.55 -7.00 14.22
N PRO A 89 -0.76 -5.97 13.87
CA PRO A 89 -1.26 -4.62 13.73
C PRO A 89 -2.27 -4.47 12.57
N ASP A 90 -2.28 -5.44 11.65
CA ASP A 90 -3.10 -5.41 10.44
C ASP A 90 -4.40 -6.19 10.60
N PHE A 91 -4.54 -6.97 11.66
CA PHE A 91 -5.73 -7.77 11.92
C PHE A 91 -6.85 -6.96 12.57
N HIS A 92 -8.09 -7.43 12.41
CA HIS A 92 -9.26 -6.77 12.98
C HIS A 92 -9.29 -6.90 14.51
N ASP A 93 -10.21 -6.19 15.16
CA ASP A 93 -10.35 -6.10 16.62
C ASP A 93 -10.92 -7.37 17.29
N LEU A 94 -10.79 -8.53 16.64
CA LEU A 94 -11.39 -9.82 16.99
C LEU A 94 -12.93 -9.88 17.05
N LYS A 95 -13.63 -8.76 16.82
CA LYS A 95 -15.10 -8.68 16.93
C LYS A 95 -15.74 -8.36 15.59
N HIS A 96 -15.28 -7.31 14.93
CA HIS A 96 -15.85 -6.79 13.70
C HIS A 96 -14.98 -7.23 12.52
N LYS A 97 -15.49 -8.18 11.74
CA LYS A 97 -14.79 -8.77 10.58
C LYS A 97 -15.20 -8.15 9.25
N ASP A 98 -16.17 -7.22 9.26
CA ASP A 98 -16.59 -6.53 8.04
C ASP A 98 -15.51 -5.55 7.56
N PHE A 99 -15.55 -5.26 6.26
CA PHE A 99 -14.55 -4.44 5.60
C PHE A 99 -14.37 -3.06 6.24
N PHE A 100 -15.45 -2.35 6.52
CA PHE A 100 -15.38 -0.95 6.96
C PHE A 100 -14.84 -0.85 8.38
N SER A 101 -15.36 -1.66 9.30
CA SER A 101 -14.88 -1.67 10.69
C SER A 101 -13.40 -2.06 10.77
N TRP A 102 -12.98 -3.07 10.00
CA TRP A 102 -11.60 -3.50 9.96
C TRP A 102 -10.70 -2.43 9.34
N TYR A 103 -11.07 -1.81 8.21
CA TYR A 103 -10.29 -0.73 7.61
C TYR A 103 -10.09 0.45 8.59
N LEU A 104 -11.13 0.86 9.31
CA LEU A 104 -11.02 1.93 10.29
C LEU A 104 -10.11 1.55 11.47
N TYR A 105 -10.20 0.31 11.95
CA TYR A 105 -9.31 -0.21 13.00
C TYR A 105 -7.85 -0.24 12.53
N PHE A 106 -7.60 -0.74 11.32
CA PHE A 106 -6.30 -0.71 10.67
C PHE A 106 -5.75 0.72 10.59
N MET A 107 -6.52 1.66 10.04
CA MET A 107 -6.08 3.06 9.92
C MET A 107 -5.79 3.71 11.28
N LYS A 108 -6.54 3.35 12.33
CA LYS A 108 -6.28 3.79 13.70
C LYS A 108 -4.91 3.29 14.19
N ASN A 109 -4.56 2.03 13.93
CA ASN A 109 -3.25 1.49 14.32
C ASN A 109 -2.10 2.25 13.66
N TYR A 110 -2.30 2.80 12.46
CA TYR A 110 -1.33 3.59 11.72
C TYR A 110 -1.49 5.11 11.86
N TRP A 111 -2.33 5.59 12.77
CA TRP A 111 -2.57 7.02 12.97
C TRP A 111 -1.36 7.75 13.57
N SER A 112 -1.18 9.02 13.16
CA SER A 112 -0.13 9.88 13.71
C SER A 112 -0.49 11.36 13.52
N TRP A 113 -0.63 12.09 14.63
CA TRP A 113 -0.90 13.53 14.60
C TRP A 113 0.26 14.34 14.02
N THR A 114 1.51 13.96 14.30
CA THR A 114 2.69 14.63 13.76
C THR A 114 2.76 14.52 12.24
N ARG A 115 2.44 13.34 11.69
CA ARG A 115 2.34 13.12 10.25
C ARG A 115 1.25 14.00 9.61
N LEU A 116 0.08 14.07 10.23
CA LEU A 116 -1.03 14.87 9.72
C LEU A 116 -0.73 16.37 9.75
N MET A 117 -0.08 16.86 10.81
CA MET A 117 0.41 18.25 10.86
C MET A 117 1.44 18.50 9.76
N GLY A 118 2.36 17.57 9.50
CA GLY A 118 3.33 17.66 8.41
C GLY A 118 2.68 17.71 7.03
N LEU A 119 1.71 16.82 6.75
CA LEU A 119 0.94 16.83 5.50
C LEU A 119 0.11 18.11 5.35
N GLY A 120 -0.48 18.60 6.45
CA GLY A 120 -1.21 19.87 6.50
C GLY A 120 -0.30 21.07 6.19
N LEU A 121 0.92 21.09 6.73
CA LEU A 121 1.90 22.13 6.41
C LEU A 121 2.31 22.09 4.93
N ILE A 122 2.56 20.90 4.37
CA ILE A 122 2.82 20.75 2.94
C ILE A 122 1.64 21.27 2.12
N PHE A 123 0.41 20.92 2.50
CA PHE A 123 -0.79 21.42 1.84
C PHE A 123 -0.84 22.96 1.83
N ILE A 124 -0.63 23.59 2.99
CA ILE A 124 -0.62 25.05 3.13
C ILE A 124 0.47 25.67 2.25
N ILE A 125 1.68 25.12 2.24
CA ILE A 125 2.79 25.63 1.41
C ILE A 125 2.44 25.50 -0.08
N LEU A 126 1.96 24.35 -0.52
CA LEU A 126 1.61 24.13 -1.93
C LEU A 126 0.51 25.09 -2.38
N HIS A 127 -0.51 25.32 -1.56
CA HIS A 127 -1.61 26.19 -1.92
C HIS A 127 -1.24 27.68 -1.84
N PHE A 128 -0.66 28.14 -0.72
CA PHE A 128 -0.43 29.57 -0.48
C PHE A 128 0.91 30.09 -1.01
N ALA A 129 1.97 29.27 -1.03
CA ALA A 129 3.28 29.70 -1.54
C ALA A 129 3.45 29.37 -3.03
N LEU A 130 3.01 28.17 -3.45
CA LEU A 130 3.15 27.73 -4.84
C LEU A 130 1.89 27.93 -5.70
N GLN A 131 0.82 28.47 -5.11
CA GLN A 131 -0.43 28.80 -5.81
C GLN A 131 -1.05 27.59 -6.54
N ILE A 132 -0.82 26.37 -6.03
CA ILE A 132 -1.40 25.17 -6.61
C ILE A 132 -2.91 25.13 -6.28
N PRO A 133 -3.80 24.92 -7.27
CA PRO A 133 -5.23 24.82 -7.02
C PRO A 133 -5.57 23.63 -6.13
N ILE A 134 -6.51 23.85 -5.19
CA ILE A 134 -6.99 22.80 -4.28
C ILE A 134 -7.57 21.62 -5.07
N ALA A 135 -8.25 21.88 -6.19
CA ALA A 135 -8.81 20.84 -7.05
C ALA A 135 -7.74 19.88 -7.56
N ASN A 136 -6.60 20.40 -8.04
CA ASN A 136 -5.48 19.59 -8.52
C ASN A 136 -4.86 18.75 -7.39
N MET A 137 -4.68 19.35 -6.21
CA MET A 137 -4.18 18.65 -5.03
C MET A 137 -5.14 17.56 -4.56
N ALA A 138 -6.44 17.83 -4.53
CA ALA A 138 -7.45 16.85 -4.19
C ALA A 138 -7.43 15.68 -5.18
N LEU A 139 -7.46 15.99 -6.48
CA LEU A 139 -7.59 15.01 -7.56
C LEU A 139 -6.32 14.17 -7.75
N PHE A 140 -5.12 14.74 -7.62
CA PHE A 140 -3.89 14.02 -7.98
C PHE A 140 -2.98 13.67 -6.80
N TRP A 141 -3.23 14.22 -5.60
CA TRP A 141 -2.42 13.96 -4.42
C TRP A 141 -3.22 13.35 -3.26
N ILE A 142 -4.22 14.06 -2.75
CA ILE A 142 -4.91 13.69 -1.51
C ILE A 142 -5.80 12.46 -1.72
N ILE A 143 -6.76 12.54 -2.66
CA ILE A 143 -7.69 11.44 -2.89
C ILE A 143 -6.95 10.19 -3.39
N PRO A 144 -6.02 10.25 -4.36
CA PRO A 144 -5.26 9.08 -4.78
C PRO A 144 -4.46 8.41 -3.65
N SER A 145 -3.85 9.19 -2.75
CA SER A 145 -3.14 8.61 -1.60
C SER A 145 -4.09 7.87 -0.64
N ILE A 146 -5.28 8.41 -0.37
CA ILE A 146 -6.30 7.73 0.44
C ILE A 146 -6.84 6.48 -0.27
N LEU A 147 -7.14 6.57 -1.56
CA LEU A 147 -7.62 5.41 -2.31
C LEU A 147 -6.55 4.32 -2.43
N SER A 148 -5.28 4.70 -2.49
CA SER A 148 -4.18 3.73 -2.49
C SER A 148 -4.10 2.96 -1.18
N SER A 149 -4.39 3.57 -0.02
CA SER A 149 -4.45 2.85 1.26
C SER A 149 -5.66 1.93 1.33
N VAL A 150 -6.81 2.34 0.79
CA VAL A 150 -7.98 1.48 0.63
C VAL A 150 -7.65 0.28 -0.26
N GLN A 151 -6.99 0.51 -1.39
CA GLN A 151 -6.59 -0.53 -2.34
C GLN A 151 -5.60 -1.52 -1.73
N LEU A 152 -4.54 -1.03 -1.07
CA LEU A 152 -3.56 -1.85 -0.36
C LEU A 152 -4.24 -2.71 0.71
N PHE A 153 -5.07 -2.08 1.54
CA PHE A 153 -5.79 -2.79 2.60
C PHE A 153 -6.73 -3.83 2.01
N TYR A 154 -7.55 -3.49 1.02
CA TYR A 154 -8.54 -4.41 0.48
C TYR A 154 -7.89 -5.66 -0.14
N PHE A 155 -6.95 -5.46 -1.06
CA PHE A 155 -6.36 -6.57 -1.82
C PHE A 155 -5.17 -7.24 -1.14
N GLY A 156 -4.43 -6.53 -0.29
CA GLY A 156 -3.24 -7.02 0.39
C GLY A 156 -3.47 -7.47 1.83
N THR A 157 -4.60 -7.09 2.44
CA THR A 157 -4.91 -7.45 3.84
C THR A 157 -6.28 -8.09 3.98
N PHE A 158 -7.35 -7.38 3.63
CA PHE A 158 -8.73 -7.81 3.90
C PHE A 158 -9.06 -9.11 3.17
N LEU A 159 -8.90 -9.16 1.84
CA LEU A 159 -9.24 -10.35 1.07
C LEU A 159 -8.34 -11.55 1.39
N THR A 160 -7.08 -11.29 1.72
CA THR A 160 -6.04 -12.32 1.84
C THR A 160 -5.90 -12.84 3.27
N HIS A 161 -6.31 -12.07 4.28
CA HIS A 161 -6.30 -12.49 5.70
C HIS A 161 -7.71 -12.64 6.29
N GLN A 162 -8.77 -12.54 5.49
CA GLN A 162 -10.09 -12.91 5.97
C GLN A 162 -10.10 -14.39 6.34
N GLU A 163 -10.68 -14.70 7.50
CA GLU A 163 -10.80 -16.08 7.95
C GLU A 163 -11.66 -16.89 6.97
N PRO A 164 -11.13 -17.96 6.35
CA PRO A 164 -11.89 -18.75 5.40
C PRO A 164 -12.95 -19.60 6.09
N LYS A 165 -13.90 -20.10 5.31
CA LYS A 165 -14.92 -21.03 5.82
C LYS A 165 -14.23 -22.32 6.29
N GLY A 166 -14.25 -22.57 7.60
CA GLY A 166 -13.56 -23.71 8.22
C GLY A 166 -12.30 -23.32 9.00
N GLY A 167 -11.93 -22.03 9.02
CA GLY A 167 -10.76 -21.52 9.74
C GLY A 167 -9.46 -21.70 8.96
N TYR A 168 -8.39 -21.07 9.45
CA TYR A 168 -7.10 -21.09 8.77
C TYR A 168 -6.48 -22.49 8.71
N THR A 169 -5.96 -22.85 7.53
CA THR A 169 -5.33 -24.16 7.26
C THR A 169 -3.81 -24.08 7.19
N ASN A 170 -3.24 -22.89 7.00
CA ASN A 170 -1.79 -22.66 6.90
C ASN A 170 -1.27 -21.80 8.08
N PRO A 171 0.03 -21.93 8.44
CA PRO A 171 0.59 -21.23 9.60
C PRO A 171 0.68 -19.71 9.41
N HIS A 172 0.65 -19.23 8.17
CA HIS A 172 0.72 -17.81 7.82
C HIS A 172 -0.64 -17.12 7.86
N ARG A 173 -1.73 -17.90 8.03
CA ARG A 173 -3.12 -17.42 8.10
C ARG A 173 -3.46 -16.43 6.98
N ALA A 174 -2.98 -16.73 5.78
CA ALA A 174 -3.18 -15.96 4.57
C ALA A 174 -3.64 -16.89 3.44
N GLU A 175 -4.57 -16.44 2.61
CA GLU A 175 -4.99 -17.11 1.38
C GLU A 175 -4.75 -16.22 0.17
N SER A 176 -4.35 -16.84 -0.92
CA SER A 176 -4.13 -16.13 -2.18
C SER A 176 -5.37 -16.09 -3.05
N THR A 177 -5.66 -14.93 -3.65
CA THR A 177 -6.78 -14.75 -4.57
C THR A 177 -6.60 -15.57 -5.84
N SER A 178 -7.69 -15.88 -6.56
CA SER A 178 -7.65 -16.61 -7.84
C SER A 178 -7.44 -15.70 -9.05
N PHE A 179 -7.04 -14.44 -8.84
CA PHE A 179 -6.93 -13.47 -9.93
C PHE A 179 -5.86 -13.87 -10.96
N PRO A 180 -6.15 -13.76 -12.27
CA PRO A 180 -5.14 -13.86 -13.31
C PRO A 180 -4.02 -12.84 -13.09
N VAL A 181 -2.83 -13.12 -13.63
CA VAL A 181 -1.61 -12.31 -13.43
C VAL A 181 -1.86 -10.82 -13.69
N LEU A 182 -2.51 -10.47 -14.81
CA LEU A 182 -2.82 -9.08 -15.14
C LEU A 182 -3.65 -8.37 -14.06
N TRP A 183 -4.71 -9.03 -13.59
CA TRP A 183 -5.59 -8.44 -12.57
C TRP A 183 -4.88 -8.34 -11.22
N SER A 184 -4.12 -9.37 -10.86
CA SER A 184 -3.29 -9.38 -9.64
C SER A 184 -2.29 -8.21 -9.62
N PHE A 185 -1.70 -7.87 -10.78
CA PHE A 185 -0.85 -6.68 -10.94
C PHE A 185 -1.63 -5.37 -10.75
N ILE A 186 -2.72 -5.20 -11.50
CA ILE A 186 -3.52 -3.96 -11.49
C ILE A 186 -4.10 -3.69 -10.09
N THR A 187 -4.53 -4.74 -9.38
CA THR A 187 -5.17 -4.58 -8.08
C THR A 187 -4.19 -4.28 -6.97
N CYS A 188 -3.01 -4.93 -6.92
CA CYS A 188 -2.06 -4.70 -5.83
C CYS A 188 -0.66 -5.26 -6.11
N TYR A 189 -0.10 -5.07 -7.31
CA TYR A 189 1.27 -5.50 -7.61
C TYR A 189 1.55 -6.97 -7.24
N HIS A 190 0.61 -7.87 -7.54
CA HIS A 190 0.66 -9.28 -7.18
C HIS A 190 0.53 -9.66 -5.70
N PHE A 191 0.25 -8.72 -4.79
CA PHE A 191 0.02 -9.03 -3.37
C PHE A 191 -1.25 -9.85 -3.10
N GLY A 192 -2.12 -10.01 -4.10
CA GLY A 192 -3.17 -11.03 -4.04
C GLY A 192 -2.62 -12.45 -3.96
N TYR A 193 -1.36 -12.68 -4.34
CA TYR A 193 -0.62 -13.94 -4.13
C TYR A 193 0.08 -13.90 -2.75
N HIS A 194 -0.73 -13.69 -1.71
CA HIS A 194 -0.27 -13.34 -0.38
C HIS A 194 0.27 -14.52 0.41
N GLU A 195 -0.29 -15.71 0.23
CA GLU A 195 0.28 -16.92 0.82
C GLU A 195 1.70 -17.16 0.29
N GLU A 196 1.91 -17.04 -1.03
CA GLU A 196 3.24 -17.14 -1.63
C GLU A 196 4.19 -16.07 -1.08
N HIS A 197 3.69 -14.86 -0.86
CA HIS A 197 4.44 -13.78 -0.23
C HIS A 197 4.90 -14.14 1.20
N HIS A 198 4.01 -14.68 2.03
CA HIS A 198 4.37 -15.11 3.39
C HIS A 198 5.32 -16.31 3.43
N LEU A 199 5.18 -17.24 2.47
CA LEU A 199 6.06 -18.40 2.34
C LEU A 199 7.47 -18.01 1.83
N TYR A 200 7.54 -17.04 0.92
CA TYR A 200 8.78 -16.61 0.27
C TYR A 200 8.96 -15.09 0.36
N PRO A 201 9.12 -14.52 1.57
CA PRO A 201 9.19 -13.07 1.78
C PRO A 201 10.40 -12.41 1.10
N ASN A 202 11.40 -13.20 0.73
CA ASN A 202 12.59 -12.75 -0.01
C ASN A 202 12.37 -12.68 -1.53
N VAL A 203 11.16 -12.98 -2.02
CA VAL A 203 10.80 -12.88 -3.44
C VAL A 203 10.15 -11.51 -3.68
N PRO A 204 10.66 -10.71 -4.64
CA PRO A 204 10.04 -9.43 -4.96
C PRO A 204 8.67 -9.63 -5.62
N TRP A 205 7.81 -8.62 -5.48
CA TRP A 205 6.40 -8.71 -5.87
C TRP A 205 6.18 -9.17 -7.31
N TRP A 206 7.03 -8.76 -8.25
CA TRP A 206 6.90 -9.10 -9.68
C TRP A 206 7.20 -10.58 -10.00
N LYS A 207 7.76 -11.33 -9.05
CA LYS A 207 8.06 -12.77 -9.19
C LYS A 207 7.10 -13.69 -8.44
N LEU A 208 6.19 -13.16 -7.62
CA LEU A 208 5.14 -13.96 -6.96
C LEU A 208 4.31 -14.81 -7.95
N PRO A 209 3.97 -14.35 -9.17
CA PRO A 209 3.27 -15.19 -10.14
C PRO A 209 4.04 -16.46 -10.56
N GLU A 210 5.38 -16.40 -10.56
CA GLU A 210 6.23 -17.56 -10.91
C GLU A 210 6.24 -18.58 -9.77
N VAL A 211 6.38 -18.12 -8.53
CA VAL A 211 6.30 -18.95 -7.32
C VAL A 211 4.97 -19.71 -7.27
N ARG A 212 3.86 -19.00 -7.52
CA ARG A 212 2.53 -19.61 -7.56
C ARG A 212 2.42 -20.72 -8.59
N LYS A 213 2.98 -20.52 -9.79
CA LYS A 213 2.95 -21.56 -10.84
C LYS A 213 3.75 -22.78 -10.43
N GLN A 214 4.91 -22.59 -9.80
CA GLN A 214 5.76 -23.70 -9.35
C GLN A 214 5.11 -24.53 -8.24
N ASN A 215 4.39 -23.91 -7.31
CA ASN A 215 3.72 -24.61 -6.20
C ASN A 215 2.43 -25.35 -6.62
N ASN A 216 1.84 -25.00 -7.76
CA ASN A 216 0.64 -25.66 -8.30
C ASN A 216 0.97 -26.74 -9.35
N CYS A 217 2.25 -26.99 -9.61
CA CYS A 217 2.75 -28.10 -10.45
C CYS A 217 3.21 -29.27 -9.58
#